data_AF-A0A7W6K7R6-F1
#
_entry.id   AF-A0A7W6K7R6-F1
#
_cell.length_a   1.000
_cell.length_b   1.000
_cell.length_c   1.000
_cell.angle_alpha   90.00
_cell.angle_beta   90.00
_cell.angle_gamma   90.00
#
_symmetry.space_group_name_H-M   'P 1'
#
loop_
_entity.id
_entity.type
_entity.pdbx_description
1 polymer ?
#
loop_
_entity_poly.entity_id
_entity_poly.type
_entity_poly.pdbx_seq_one_letter_code
_entity_poly.pdbx_strand_id
1 'polypeptide(L)'
;MAARTDDVGYDQLHHFVAAGVWDSSPLEVALLKEADRLVGDQAGFLVIDDTALPKKGQYSVGVAPQYASSLCKTSNCQSLVSVTLASREVPVMVGLRLFLPDTWTNDPERMKRARVPKGRQVALTKPEIAIEEIDRVIASGSRFGCVLADAGYGSSSAFRQALSERGLL
;
A
#
# COMPACT_ATOMS: atom_id res chain seq x y z
N MET A 1 15.09 14.53 -13.19
CA MET A 1 15.96 14.42 -12.01
C MET A 1 15.41 15.35 -10.95
N ALA A 2 15.28 14.91 -9.70
CA ALA A 2 14.91 15.81 -8.61
C ALA A 2 15.97 16.93 -8.48
N ALA A 3 15.53 18.17 -8.29
CA ALA A 3 16.44 19.29 -8.10
C ALA A 3 17.26 19.06 -6.83
N ARG A 4 18.59 19.20 -6.92
CA ARG A 4 19.46 19.22 -5.73
C ARG A 4 19.32 20.59 -5.09
N THR A 5 18.78 20.64 -3.88
CA THR A 5 18.84 21.83 -3.03
C THR A 5 20.00 21.60 -2.05
N ASP A 6 20.78 22.64 -1.76
CA ASP A 6 21.89 22.54 -0.80
C ASP A 6 21.41 22.58 0.67
N ASP A 7 20.09 22.71 0.89
CA ASP A 7 19.47 22.86 2.20
C ASP A 7 19.55 21.58 3.08
N VAL A 8 19.67 20.40 2.46
CA VAL A 8 19.76 19.11 3.17
C VAL A 8 20.94 18.30 2.65
N GLY A 9 21.88 18.00 3.54
CA GLY A 9 23.07 17.22 3.20
C GLY A 9 22.74 15.77 2.83
N TYR A 10 23.56 15.15 1.99
CA TYR A 10 23.40 13.74 1.56
C TYR A 10 23.26 12.78 2.74
N ASP A 11 24.12 12.89 3.76
CA ASP A 11 24.09 12.00 4.93
C ASP A 11 22.83 12.18 5.76
N GLN A 12 22.31 13.42 5.85
CA GLN A 12 21.06 13.70 6.55
C GLN A 12 19.87 13.06 5.82
N LEU A 13 19.81 13.21 4.49
CA LEU A 13 18.75 12.59 3.68
C LEU A 13 18.85 11.05 3.72
N HIS A 14 20.06 10.50 3.60
CA HIS A 14 20.27 9.06 3.69
C HIS A 14 19.87 8.53 5.07
N HIS A 15 20.24 9.23 6.15
CA HIS A 15 19.82 8.87 7.49
C HIS A 15 18.30 8.92 7.62
N PHE A 16 17.64 9.98 7.15
CA PHE A 16 16.18 10.12 7.17
C PHE A 16 15.47 8.96 6.46
N VAL A 17 15.93 8.58 5.27
CA VAL A 17 15.31 7.50 4.47
C VAL A 17 15.60 6.10 5.03
N ALA A 18 16.82 5.85 5.51
CA ALA A 18 17.27 4.49 5.84
C ALA A 18 17.16 4.13 7.34
N ALA A 19 17.31 5.10 8.23
CA ALA A 19 17.47 4.87 9.66
C ALA A 19 16.62 5.81 10.54
N GLY A 20 16.03 6.86 9.96
CA GLY A 20 15.20 7.81 10.65
C GLY A 20 13.98 7.12 11.25
N VAL A 21 13.79 7.30 12.56
CA VAL A 21 12.55 6.87 13.23
C VAL A 21 11.60 8.07 13.17
N TRP A 22 10.73 8.07 12.17
CA TRP A 22 9.67 9.07 12.05
C TRP A 22 8.31 8.37 12.00
N ASP A 23 7.31 9.01 12.61
CA ASP A 23 5.93 8.57 12.52
C ASP A 23 5.38 8.97 11.15
N SER A 24 4.95 7.98 10.36
CA SER A 24 4.38 8.23 9.03
C SER A 24 2.94 8.73 9.09
N SER A 25 2.25 8.56 10.21
CA SER A 25 0.82 8.85 10.33
C SER A 25 0.46 10.30 9.97
N PRO A 26 1.19 11.35 10.45
CA PRO A 26 0.89 12.73 10.07
C PRO A 26 1.07 13.00 8.56
N LEU A 27 2.04 12.35 7.93
CA LEU A 27 2.27 12.48 6.49
C LEU A 27 1.14 11.83 5.70
N GLU A 28 0.68 10.65 6.11
CA GLU A 28 -0.43 9.97 5.45
C GLU A 28 -1.74 10.76 5.55
N VAL A 29 -1.99 11.40 6.70
CA VAL A 29 -3.13 12.31 6.88
C VAL A 29 -3.02 13.52 5.95
N ALA A 30 -1.84 14.15 5.88
CA ALA A 30 -1.60 15.28 4.99
C ALA A 30 -1.76 14.88 3.51
N LEU A 31 -1.26 13.71 3.12
CA LEU A 31 -1.40 13.17 1.76
C LEU A 31 -2.87 12.95 1.39
N LEU A 32 -3.66 12.32 2.27
CA LEU A 32 -5.09 12.10 2.01
C LEU A 32 -5.86 13.42 1.90
N LYS A 33 -5.58 14.38 2.78
CA LYS A 33 -6.19 15.71 2.71
C LYS A 33 -5.89 16.41 1.39
N GLU A 34 -4.66 16.33 0.91
CA GLU A 34 -4.27 16.95 -0.35
C GLU A 34 -4.81 16.20 -1.56
N ALA A 35 -4.84 14.86 -1.52
CA ALA A 35 -5.47 14.05 -2.55
C ALA A 35 -6.97 14.35 -2.65
N ASP A 36 -7.69 14.43 -1.53
CA ASP A 36 -9.11 14.81 -1.53
C ASP A 36 -9.31 16.22 -2.08
N ARG A 37 -8.44 17.18 -1.73
CA ARG A 37 -8.50 18.54 -2.27
C ARG A 37 -8.35 18.55 -3.79
N LEU A 38 -7.49 17.69 -4.34
CA LEU A 38 -7.19 17.61 -5.77
C LEU A 38 -8.24 16.84 -6.56
N VAL A 39 -8.68 15.68 -6.06
CA VAL A 39 -9.48 14.69 -6.82
C VAL A 39 -10.66 14.11 -6.04
N GLY A 40 -10.91 14.52 -4.80
CA GLY A 40 -12.04 14.07 -4.00
C GLY A 40 -13.38 14.44 -4.63
N ASP A 41 -14.23 13.44 -4.86
CA ASP A 41 -15.50 13.58 -5.56
C ASP A 41 -16.46 12.45 -5.14
N GLN A 42 -17.74 12.76 -4.91
CA GLN A 42 -18.74 11.73 -4.58
C GLN A 42 -19.02 10.78 -5.74
N ALA A 43 -18.69 11.19 -6.97
CA ALA A 43 -18.70 10.31 -8.15
C ALA A 43 -17.32 9.70 -8.46
N GLY A 44 -16.33 9.92 -7.59
CA GLY A 44 -14.98 9.39 -7.73
C GLY A 44 -14.86 7.93 -7.30
N PHE A 45 -13.67 7.37 -7.50
CA PHE A 45 -13.36 5.97 -7.26
C PHE A 45 -12.19 5.84 -6.30
N LEU A 46 -12.27 4.87 -5.40
CA LEU A 46 -11.12 4.37 -4.67
C LEU A 46 -10.66 3.06 -5.32
N VAL A 47 -9.52 3.09 -5.99
CA VAL A 47 -9.00 1.97 -6.76
C VAL A 47 -8.00 1.18 -5.91
N ILE A 48 -8.22 -0.13 -5.81
CA ILE A 48 -7.37 -1.10 -5.11
C ILE A 48 -6.75 -2.03 -6.15
N ASP A 49 -5.43 -2.15 -6.15
CA ASP A 49 -4.72 -3.06 -7.06
C ASP A 49 -3.41 -3.57 -6.45
N ASP A 50 -2.94 -4.72 -6.95
CA ASP A 50 -1.65 -5.30 -6.59
C ASP A 50 -0.51 -4.74 -7.45
N THR A 51 0.46 -4.10 -6.81
CA THR A 51 1.71 -3.69 -7.45
C THR A 51 2.83 -4.67 -7.10
N ALA A 52 3.38 -5.32 -8.12
CA ALA A 52 4.56 -6.19 -7.97
C ALA A 52 5.85 -5.42 -8.28
N LEU A 53 6.81 -5.45 -7.35
CA LEU A 53 8.16 -4.89 -7.52
C LEU A 53 9.18 -6.03 -7.62
N PRO A 54 9.67 -6.39 -8.83
CA PRO A 54 10.69 -7.42 -8.99
C PRO A 54 11.96 -7.11 -8.20
N LYS A 55 12.52 -8.13 -7.55
CA LYS A 55 13.72 -8.02 -6.72
C LYS A 55 14.72 -9.14 -7.00
N LYS A 56 15.99 -8.86 -6.75
CA LYS A 56 17.07 -9.85 -6.71
C LYS A 56 17.48 -10.07 -5.26
N GLY A 57 17.85 -11.32 -4.92
CA GLY A 57 18.25 -11.70 -3.56
C GLY A 57 17.07 -11.92 -2.59
N GLN A 58 17.39 -12.03 -1.31
CA GLN A 58 16.46 -12.49 -0.26
C GLN A 58 16.29 -11.50 0.91
N TYR A 59 16.95 -10.35 0.85
CA TYR A 59 17.05 -9.40 1.97
C TYR A 59 16.02 -8.27 1.96
N SER A 60 15.36 -8.00 0.83
CA SER A 60 14.25 -7.03 0.80
C SER A 60 13.06 -7.58 1.58
N VAL A 61 12.48 -6.79 2.49
CA VAL A 61 11.33 -7.20 3.32
C VAL A 61 10.17 -7.70 2.45
N GLY A 62 9.55 -8.83 2.79
CA GLY A 62 8.42 -9.38 2.03
C GLY A 62 8.78 -9.94 0.65
N VAL A 63 10.07 -10.02 0.29
CA VAL A 63 10.47 -10.62 -0.99
C VAL A 63 10.31 -12.14 -0.96
N ALA A 64 9.63 -12.67 -1.97
CA ALA A 64 9.48 -14.10 -2.20
C ALA A 64 9.09 -14.36 -3.67
N PRO A 65 9.15 -15.62 -4.15
CA PRO A 65 8.50 -16.01 -5.39
C PRO A 65 6.98 -15.77 -5.30
N GLN A 66 6.49 -14.79 -6.05
CA GLN A 66 5.07 -14.42 -6.13
C GLN A 66 4.72 -14.12 -7.58
N TYR A 67 3.44 -14.13 -7.94
CA TYR A 67 3.03 -13.75 -9.30
C TYR A 67 3.30 -12.25 -9.51
N ALA A 68 4.20 -11.93 -10.43
CA ALA A 68 4.51 -10.56 -10.79
C ALA A 68 3.75 -10.22 -12.08
N SER A 69 2.66 -9.46 -11.95
CA SER A 69 1.80 -9.05 -13.07
C SER A 69 2.60 -8.39 -14.20
N SER A 70 3.53 -7.49 -13.87
CA SER A 70 4.44 -6.83 -14.82
C SER A 70 5.34 -7.76 -15.62
N LEU A 71 5.55 -9.00 -15.16
CA LEU A 71 6.37 -10.02 -15.83
C LEU A 71 5.53 -11.19 -16.36
N CYS A 72 4.21 -11.17 -16.15
CA CYS A 72 3.28 -12.25 -16.45
C CYS A 72 3.73 -13.63 -15.97
N LYS A 73 4.48 -13.70 -14.85
CA LYS A 73 5.01 -14.95 -14.30
C LYS A 73 5.29 -14.86 -12.81
N THR A 74 5.39 -16.02 -12.17
CA THR A 74 5.95 -16.11 -10.82
C THR A 74 7.43 -15.72 -10.87
N SER A 75 7.78 -14.71 -10.09
CA SER A 75 9.16 -14.25 -9.95
C SER A 75 9.42 -13.78 -8.54
N ASN A 76 10.69 -13.66 -8.18
CA ASN A 76 11.05 -13.11 -6.89
C ASN A 76 10.73 -11.61 -6.87
N CYS A 77 9.73 -11.21 -6.09
CA CYS A 77 9.26 -9.84 -6.00
C CYS A 77 8.69 -9.53 -4.61
N GLN A 78 8.51 -8.24 -4.35
CA GLN A 78 7.59 -7.77 -3.33
C GLN A 78 6.23 -7.54 -3.98
N SER A 79 5.15 -7.86 -3.28
CA SER A 79 3.79 -7.51 -3.70
C SER A 79 3.25 -6.47 -2.73
N LEU A 80 2.62 -5.43 -3.25
CA LEU A 80 2.06 -4.34 -2.46
C LEU A 80 0.62 -4.09 -2.86
N VAL A 81 -0.24 -3.86 -1.87
CA VAL A 81 -1.60 -3.38 -2.08
C VAL A 81 -1.53 -1.87 -2.27
N SER A 82 -1.89 -1.40 -3.46
CA SER A 82 -1.93 0.01 -3.82
C SER A 82 -3.35 0.56 -3.65
N VAL A 83 -3.42 1.82 -3.23
CA VAL A 83 -4.69 2.52 -2.97
C VAL A 83 -4.61 3.87 -3.68
N THR A 84 -5.51 4.09 -4.63
CA THR A 84 -5.50 5.27 -5.49
C THR A 84 -6.85 5.95 -5.46
N LEU A 85 -6.89 7.21 -5.08
CA LEU A 85 -8.07 8.05 -5.22
C LEU A 85 -8.09 8.61 -6.64
N ALA A 86 -9.19 8.40 -7.37
CA ALA A 86 -9.30 8.81 -8.75
C ALA A 86 -10.64 9.49 -9.04
N SER A 87 -10.60 10.60 -9.76
CA SER A 87 -11.79 11.22 -10.34
C SER A 87 -11.42 11.79 -11.72
N ARG A 88 -12.32 11.66 -12.69
CA ARG A 88 -12.10 12.05 -14.09
C ARG A 88 -10.82 11.39 -14.64
N GLU A 89 -9.85 12.17 -15.09
CA GLU A 89 -8.58 11.69 -15.67
C GLU A 89 -7.39 11.76 -14.70
N VAL A 90 -7.64 12.05 -13.41
CA VAL A 90 -6.55 12.28 -12.44
C VAL A 90 -6.55 11.19 -11.35
N PRO A 91 -5.57 10.26 -11.37
CA PRO A 91 -5.32 9.34 -10.28
C PRO A 91 -4.26 9.89 -9.31
N VAL A 92 -4.52 9.80 -8.01
CA VAL A 92 -3.58 10.13 -6.93
C VAL A 92 -3.42 8.93 -6.01
N MET A 93 -2.21 8.37 -5.95
CA MET A 93 -1.91 7.26 -5.04
C MET A 93 -1.83 7.78 -3.60
N VAL A 94 -2.63 7.19 -2.71
CA VAL A 94 -2.79 7.60 -1.30
C VAL A 94 -2.37 6.52 -0.30
N GLY A 95 -1.99 5.34 -0.79
CA GLY A 95 -1.53 4.24 0.03
C GLY A 95 -0.77 3.19 -0.78
N LEU A 96 0.23 2.60 -0.14
CA LEU A 96 0.98 1.47 -0.67
C LEU A 96 1.44 0.60 0.49
N ARG A 97 0.83 -0.59 0.64
CA ARG A 97 1.07 -1.48 1.78
C ARG A 97 1.73 -2.77 1.33
N LEU A 98 2.85 -3.09 1.96
CA LEU A 98 3.59 -4.31 1.68
C LEU A 98 2.84 -5.53 2.21
N PHE A 99 2.57 -6.51 1.34
CA PHE A 99 2.11 -7.83 1.73
C PHE A 99 3.30 -8.70 2.15
N LEU A 100 3.18 -9.41 3.26
CA LEU A 100 4.17 -10.38 3.73
C LEU A 100 3.64 -11.80 3.49
N PRO A 101 4.31 -12.60 2.64
CA PRO A 101 3.91 -13.98 2.41
C PRO A 101 4.26 -14.87 3.60
N ASP A 102 3.69 -16.07 3.67
CA ASP A 102 3.88 -17.03 4.76
C ASP A 102 5.36 -17.37 5.03
N THR A 103 6.19 -17.37 3.98
CA THR A 103 7.66 -17.56 4.11
C THR A 103 8.37 -16.45 4.92
N TRP A 104 7.69 -15.34 5.18
CA TRP A 104 8.14 -14.27 6.07
C TRP A 104 7.45 -14.34 7.43
N THR A 105 6.12 -14.44 7.45
CA THR A 105 5.35 -14.42 8.71
C THR A 105 5.60 -15.67 9.58
N ASN A 106 6.00 -16.79 8.97
CA ASN A 106 6.42 -18.01 9.68
C ASN A 106 7.91 -17.99 10.12
N ASP A 107 8.65 -16.90 9.89
CA ASP A 107 10.05 -16.75 10.31
C ASP A 107 10.23 -15.47 11.17
N PRO A 108 9.94 -15.55 12.49
CA PRO A 108 10.04 -14.40 13.40
C PRO A 108 11.44 -13.79 13.48
N GLU A 109 12.50 -14.61 13.39
CA GLU A 109 13.88 -14.11 13.43
C GLU A 109 14.23 -13.31 12.17
N ARG A 110 13.76 -13.74 11.00
CA ARG A 110 13.88 -12.97 9.76
C ARG A 110 13.13 -11.64 9.85
N MET A 111 11.89 -11.65 10.35
CA MET A 111 11.11 -10.42 10.54
C MET A 111 11.79 -9.44 11.52
N LYS A 112 12.31 -9.97 12.64
CA LYS A 112 13.05 -9.18 13.64
C LYS A 112 14.31 -8.56 13.04
N ARG A 113 15.12 -9.35 12.32
CA ARG A 113 16.35 -8.86 11.67
C ARG A 113 16.04 -7.76 10.65
N ALA A 114 14.95 -7.90 9.91
CA ALA A 114 14.52 -6.91 8.92
C ALA A 114 13.67 -5.76 9.52
N ARG A 115 13.47 -5.74 10.84
CA ARG A 115 12.75 -4.71 11.60
C ARG A 115 11.29 -4.51 11.14
N VAL A 116 10.61 -5.61 10.80
CA VAL A 116 9.18 -5.57 10.47
C VAL A 116 8.39 -5.01 11.67
N PRO A 117 7.52 -4.00 11.48
CA PRO A 117 6.71 -3.45 12.58
C PRO A 117 5.85 -4.51 13.26
N LYS A 118 5.72 -4.47 14.59
CA LYS A 118 4.99 -5.50 15.37
C LYS A 118 3.58 -5.78 14.84
N GLY A 119 2.81 -4.73 14.53
CA GLY A 119 1.45 -4.86 13.97
C GLY A 119 1.39 -5.50 12.58
N ARG A 120 2.52 -5.65 11.90
CA ARG A 120 2.66 -6.31 10.59
C ARG A 120 3.36 -7.67 10.68
N GLN A 121 3.67 -8.18 11.88
CA GLN A 121 4.27 -9.51 12.08
C GLN A 121 3.23 -10.63 12.10
N VAL A 122 2.01 -10.37 11.66
CA VAL A 122 0.91 -11.33 11.57
C VAL A 122 0.60 -11.61 10.09
N ALA A 123 0.11 -12.80 9.79
CA ALA A 123 -0.35 -13.14 8.45
C ALA A 123 -1.63 -12.35 8.14
N LEU A 124 -1.59 -11.57 7.06
CA LEU A 124 -2.73 -10.84 6.52
C LEU A 124 -2.78 -11.11 5.02
N THR A 125 -3.97 -11.44 4.54
CA THR A 125 -4.26 -11.54 3.12
C THR A 125 -4.31 -10.14 2.50
N LYS A 126 -4.10 -10.06 1.18
CA LYS A 126 -4.18 -8.79 0.44
C LYS A 126 -5.58 -8.13 0.54
N PRO A 127 -6.70 -8.87 0.49
CA PRO A 127 -8.01 -8.31 0.77
C PRO A 127 -8.16 -7.72 2.18
N GLU A 128 -7.61 -8.36 3.22
CA GLU A 128 -7.64 -7.80 4.58
C GLU A 128 -6.86 -6.48 4.66
N ILE A 129 -5.66 -6.43 4.05
CA ILE A 129 -4.87 -5.19 3.95
C ILE A 129 -5.65 -4.10 3.17
N ALA A 130 -6.35 -4.48 2.09
CA ALA A 130 -7.16 -3.54 1.33
C ALA A 130 -8.32 -2.97 2.16
N ILE A 131 -9.01 -3.80 2.95
CA ILE A 131 -10.09 -3.33 3.83
C ILE A 131 -9.56 -2.39 4.91
N GLU A 132 -8.42 -2.70 5.54
CA GLU A 132 -7.77 -1.77 6.49
C GLU A 132 -7.49 -0.41 5.85
N GLU A 133 -7.02 -0.39 4.62
CA GLU A 133 -6.73 0.85 3.90
C GLU A 133 -7.99 1.58 3.46
N ILE A 134 -9.04 0.88 3.05
CA ILE A 134 -10.35 1.47 2.75
C ILE A 134 -10.89 2.15 4.02
N ASP A 135 -10.85 1.48 5.17
CA ASP A 135 -11.29 2.03 6.44
C ASP A 135 -10.48 3.27 6.85
N ARG A 136 -9.16 3.25 6.60
CA ARG A 136 -8.29 4.42 6.82
C ARG A 136 -8.68 5.61 5.94
N VAL A 137 -9.00 5.37 4.67
CA VAL A 137 -9.42 6.43 3.74
C VAL A 137 -10.80 6.97 4.14
N ILE A 138 -11.75 6.11 4.51
CA ILE A 138 -13.07 6.53 5.02
C ILE A 138 -12.91 7.40 6.28
N ALA A 139 -12.11 6.95 7.24
CA ALA A 139 -11.88 7.66 8.49
C ALA A 139 -11.25 9.05 8.30
N SER A 140 -10.54 9.27 7.19
CA SER A 140 -9.99 10.59 6.83
C SER A 140 -11.04 11.58 6.31
N GLY A 141 -12.23 11.10 5.93
CA GLY A 141 -13.27 11.91 5.29
C GLY A 141 -13.03 12.19 3.81
N SER A 142 -12.10 11.47 3.16
CA SER A 142 -11.87 11.56 1.72
C SER A 142 -13.14 11.17 0.94
N ARG A 143 -13.45 11.92 -0.13
CA ARG A 143 -14.68 11.80 -0.90
C ARG A 143 -14.48 10.89 -2.11
N PHE A 144 -15.24 9.79 -2.16
CA PHE A 144 -15.34 8.83 -3.26
C PHE A 144 -16.71 8.13 -3.19
N GLY A 145 -17.19 7.62 -4.31
CA GLY A 145 -18.51 6.98 -4.42
C GLY A 145 -18.48 5.46 -4.31
N CYS A 146 -17.49 4.81 -4.90
CA CYS A 146 -17.36 3.35 -4.85
C CYS A 146 -15.91 2.88 -4.92
N VAL A 147 -15.71 1.58 -4.68
CA VAL A 147 -14.40 0.93 -4.77
C VAL A 147 -14.29 0.15 -6.07
N LEU A 148 -13.18 0.32 -6.78
CA LEU A 148 -12.81 -0.50 -7.92
C LEU A 148 -11.64 -1.41 -7.54
N ALA A 149 -11.70 -2.68 -7.92
CA ALA A 149 -10.61 -3.62 -7.71
C ALA A 149 -10.54 -4.64 -8.84
N ASP A 150 -9.40 -5.29 -9.00
CA ASP A 150 -9.23 -6.35 -9.99
C ASP A 150 -10.05 -7.62 -9.68
N ALA A 151 -10.06 -8.56 -10.62
CA ALA A 151 -10.77 -9.82 -10.46
C ALA A 151 -10.20 -10.71 -9.33
N GLY A 152 -8.92 -10.54 -8.97
CA GLY A 152 -8.28 -11.21 -7.85
C GLY A 152 -8.98 -10.87 -6.55
N TYR A 153 -9.22 -9.58 -6.28
CA TYR A 153 -10.02 -9.14 -5.14
C TYR A 153 -11.49 -9.53 -5.26
N GLY A 154 -12.07 -9.41 -6.47
CA GLY A 154 -13.48 -9.76 -6.71
C GLY A 154 -13.81 -11.23 -6.43
N SER A 155 -12.83 -12.13 -6.54
CA SER A 155 -13.00 -13.55 -6.20
C SER A 155 -13.24 -13.82 -4.70
N SER A 156 -12.84 -12.89 -3.83
CA SER A 156 -13.05 -13.00 -2.38
C SER A 156 -14.47 -12.58 -1.99
N SER A 157 -15.26 -13.54 -1.50
CA SER A 157 -16.61 -13.27 -0.98
C SER A 157 -16.59 -12.35 0.23
N ALA A 158 -15.63 -12.53 1.14
CA ALA A 158 -15.45 -11.69 2.32
C ALA A 158 -15.14 -10.24 1.95
N PHE A 159 -14.29 -10.01 0.94
CA PHE A 159 -13.98 -8.67 0.45
C PHE A 159 -15.23 -7.97 -0.12
N ARG A 160 -15.97 -8.65 -1.00
CA ARG A 160 -17.22 -8.11 -1.56
C ARG A 160 -18.26 -7.81 -0.48
N GLN A 161 -18.40 -8.70 0.50
CA GLN A 161 -19.30 -8.49 1.63
C GLN A 161 -18.91 -7.26 2.45
N ALA A 162 -17.61 -7.10 2.74
CA ALA A 162 -17.11 -5.94 3.48
C ALA A 162 -17.34 -4.61 2.72
N LEU A 163 -17.25 -4.60 1.39
CA LEU A 163 -17.61 -3.44 0.57
C LEU A 163 -19.11 -3.15 0.60
N SER A 164 -19.97 -4.18 0.50
CA SER A 164 -21.43 -4.04 0.61
C SER A 164 -21.85 -3.40 1.93
N GLU A 165 -21.26 -3.86 3.04
CA GLU A 165 -21.55 -3.34 4.39
C GLU A 165 -21.18 -1.87 4.56
N ARG A 166 -20.24 -1.38 3.73
CA ARG A 166 -19.81 0.01 3.69
C ARG A 166 -20.57 0.84 2.64
N GLY A 167 -21.44 0.21 1.85
CA GLY A 167 -22.15 0.87 0.74
C GLY A 167 -21.24 1.28 -0.42
N LEU A 168 -20.18 0.51 -0.69
CA LEU A 168 -19.12 0.85 -1.65
C LEU A 168 -19.11 -0.01 -2.93
N LEU A 169 -20.14 -0.81 -3.16
CA LEU A 169 -20.36 -1.55 -4.40
C LEU A 169 -21.11 -0.72 -5.45
#